data_AF-A0A971LL55-F1
#
_entry.id   AF-A0A971LL55-F1
#
_cell.length_a   1.000
_cell.length_b   1.000
_cell.length_c   1.000
_cell.angle_alpha   90.00
_cell.angle_beta   90.00
_cell.angle_gamma   90.00
#
_symmetry.space_group_name_H-M   'P 1'
#
loop_
_entity.id
_entity.type
_entity.pdbx_description
1 polymer ?
#
loop_
_entity_poly.entity_id
_entity_poly.type
_entity_poly.pdbx_seq_one_letter_code
_entity_poly.pdbx_strand_id
1 'polypeptide(L)'
;SNHLLSGHQHITVYADPHAVALVIATRIHAGYIVVTQDWGLAAIVLGKDGQAIAPNGLIYTSERMPFMLEQRNLLARHRRGGGRTKGPAARTTADDERFQQAFMHLLQEAGKEPEE
;
A
#
# COMPACT_ATOMS: atom_id res chain seq x y z
N SER A 1 -0.40 -14.38 -13.65
CA SER A 1 -0.69 -13.12 -14.37
C SER A 1 0.58 -12.30 -14.38
N ASN A 2 1.46 -12.54 -15.35
CA ASN A 2 2.72 -11.79 -15.47
C ASN A 2 2.41 -10.56 -16.33
N HIS A 3 2.17 -9.42 -15.69
CA HIS A 3 1.92 -8.17 -16.40
C HIS A 3 3.25 -7.64 -16.95
N LEU A 4 3.59 -8.07 -18.16
CA LEU A 4 4.68 -7.48 -18.94
C LEU A 4 4.11 -6.29 -19.72
N LEU A 5 4.20 -5.10 -19.12
CA LEU A 5 3.76 -3.86 -19.75
C LEU A 5 5.01 -3.11 -20.23
N SER A 6 5.06 -2.78 -21.52
CA SER A 6 6.18 -2.06 -22.14
C SER A 6 6.32 -0.66 -21.53
N GLY A 7 7.55 -0.28 -21.15
CA GLY A 7 7.84 1.02 -20.51
C GLY A 7 7.71 1.04 -18.99
N HIS A 8 7.56 -0.12 -18.32
CA HIS A 8 7.52 -0.21 -16.86
C HIS A 8 8.76 -0.92 -16.32
N GLN A 9 9.29 -0.42 -15.20
CA GLN A 9 10.40 -1.06 -14.52
C GLN A 9 9.90 -2.33 -13.82
N HIS A 10 10.21 -3.50 -14.39
CA HIS A 10 9.94 -4.78 -13.77
C HIS A 10 11.15 -5.21 -12.93
N ILE A 11 10.93 -5.45 -11.64
CA ILE A 11 11.97 -5.86 -10.70
C ILE A 11 11.61 -7.25 -10.20
N THR A 12 12.50 -8.22 -10.45
CA THR A 12 12.38 -9.57 -9.91
C THR A 12 13.11 -9.66 -8.58
N VAL A 13 12.51 -10.34 -7.61
CA VAL A 13 13.07 -10.57 -6.28
C VAL A 13 13.10 -12.06 -5.96
N TYR A 14 13.87 -12.45 -4.96
CA TYR A 14 13.88 -13.84 -4.46
C TYR A 14 12.50 -14.26 -3.95
N ALA A 15 12.23 -15.57 -3.95
CA ALA A 15 11.00 -16.17 -3.45
C ALA A 15 10.94 -16.20 -1.91
N ASP A 16 11.27 -15.07 -1.28
CA ASP A 16 11.13 -14.85 0.16
C ASP A 16 9.90 -13.96 0.44
N PRO A 17 9.08 -14.26 1.46
CA PRO A 17 7.85 -13.51 1.75
C PRO A 17 8.06 -12.00 1.99
N HIS A 18 9.26 -11.58 2.36
CA HIS A 18 9.60 -10.20 2.68
C HIS A 18 10.44 -9.51 1.60
N ALA A 19 10.93 -10.24 0.60
CA ALA A 19 11.84 -9.70 -0.42
C ALA A 19 11.27 -8.47 -1.14
N VAL A 20 9.98 -8.50 -1.50
CA VAL A 20 9.31 -7.36 -2.15
C VAL A 20 9.31 -6.13 -1.25
N ALA A 21 8.92 -6.29 0.01
CA ALA A 21 8.85 -5.18 0.96
C ALA A 21 10.23 -4.57 1.23
N LEU A 22 11.27 -5.41 1.34
CA LEU A 22 12.66 -4.96 1.52
C LEU A 22 13.13 -4.13 0.32
N VAL A 23 12.94 -4.63 -0.90
CA VAL A 23 13.36 -3.92 -2.11
C VAL A 23 12.64 -2.58 -2.25
N ILE A 24 11.33 -2.53 -1.98
CA ILE A 24 10.58 -1.28 -1.98
C ILE A 24 11.14 -0.33 -0.90
N ALA A 25 11.34 -0.81 0.34
CA ALA A 25 11.87 0.00 1.43
C ALA A 25 13.23 0.65 1.10
N THR A 26 14.09 -0.03 0.35
CA THR A 26 15.40 0.54 -0.06
C THR A 26 15.31 1.62 -1.13
N ARG A 27 14.17 1.75 -1.84
CA ARG A 27 14.00 2.67 -2.97
C ARG A 27 13.09 3.87 -2.66
N ILE A 28 12.19 3.72 -1.69
CA ILE A 28 11.23 4.77 -1.31
C ILE A 28 11.93 5.92 -0.58
N HIS A 29 11.49 7.13 -0.92
CA HIS A 29 11.83 8.39 -0.28
C HIS A 29 10.64 9.37 -0.37
N ALA A 30 10.78 10.55 0.21
CA ALA A 30 9.78 11.61 0.14
C ALA A 30 9.32 11.87 -1.30
N GLY A 31 8.01 12.08 -1.48
CA GLY A 31 7.38 12.28 -2.79
C GLY A 31 6.98 11.00 -3.55
N TYR A 32 7.36 9.82 -3.06
CA TYR A 32 6.92 8.56 -3.69
C TYR A 32 5.51 8.20 -3.25
N ILE A 33 4.69 7.73 -4.19
CA ILE A 33 3.35 7.20 -3.92
C ILE A 33 3.34 5.69 -4.21
N VAL A 34 3.00 4.89 -3.21
CA VAL A 34 2.95 3.42 -3.31
C VAL A 34 1.50 2.94 -3.28
N VAL A 35 1.10 2.21 -4.33
CA VAL A 35 -0.19 1.51 -4.36
C VAL A 35 -0.01 0.12 -3.75
N THR A 36 -0.65 -0.17 -2.61
CA THR A 36 -0.52 -1.46 -1.91
C THR A 36 -1.76 -1.83 -1.09
N GLN A 37 -2.05 -3.12 -0.94
CA GLN A 37 -3.03 -3.64 0.04
C GLN A 37 -2.36 -4.18 1.31
N ASP A 38 -1.03 -4.24 1.35
CA ASP A 38 -0.28 -4.71 2.51
C ASP A 38 -0.07 -3.56 3.50
N TRP A 39 -0.78 -3.62 4.63
CA TRP A 39 -0.66 -2.65 5.71
C TRP A 39 0.75 -2.59 6.32
N GLY A 40 1.50 -3.70 6.30
CA GLY A 40 2.90 -3.71 6.73
C GLY A 40 3.79 -2.91 5.79
N LEU A 41 3.62 -3.08 4.48
CA LEU A 41 4.33 -2.28 3.49
C LEU A 41 3.93 -0.81 3.56
N ALA A 42 2.64 -0.50 3.70
CA ALA A 42 2.16 0.87 3.88
C ALA A 42 2.82 1.55 5.09
N ALA A 43 2.97 0.85 6.22
CA ALA A 43 3.66 1.37 7.40
C ALA A 43 5.13 1.73 7.10
N ILE A 44 5.83 0.87 6.35
CA ILE A 44 7.24 1.09 5.98
C ILE A 44 7.38 2.30 5.05
N VAL A 45 6.45 2.46 4.09
CA VAL A 45 6.43 3.59 3.15
C VAL A 45 6.22 4.90 3.89
N LEU A 46 5.23 4.96 4.78
CA LEU A 46 4.95 6.15 5.60
C LEU A 46 6.12 6.51 6.52
N GLY A 47 6.83 5.51 7.07
CA GLY A 47 8.03 5.74 7.88
C GLY A 47 9.25 6.26 7.11
N LYS A 48 9.15 6.39 5.78
CA LYS A 48 10.19 6.94 4.88
C LYS A 48 9.71 8.21 4.17
N ASP A 49 8.72 8.89 4.74
CA ASP A 49 8.07 10.10 4.21
C ASP A 49 7.43 9.91 2.82
N GLY A 50 7.23 8.65 2.41
CA GLY A 50 6.44 8.30 1.23
C GLY A 50 4.95 8.28 1.56
N GLN A 51 4.12 8.36 0.52
CA GLN A 51 2.67 8.21 0.61
C GLN A 51 2.25 6.80 0.18
N ALA A 52 1.21 6.25 0.80
CA ALA A 52 0.69 4.94 0.43
C ALA A 52 -0.84 4.98 0.27
N ILE A 53 -1.35 4.25 -0.71
CA ILE A 53 -2.77 4.16 -1.04
C ILE A 53 -3.18 2.74 -1.39
N ALA A 54 -4.36 2.33 -0.96
CA ALA A 54 -4.95 1.05 -1.35
C ALA A 54 -5.67 1.14 -2.70
N PRO A 55 -5.77 0.04 -3.47
CA PRO A 55 -6.47 0.04 -4.77
C PRO A 55 -7.96 0.42 -4.72
N ASN A 56 -8.58 0.47 -3.54
CA ASN A 56 -9.95 0.93 -3.33
C ASN A 56 -10.07 2.43 -2.97
N GLY A 57 -8.94 3.15 -2.99
CA GLY A 57 -8.85 4.59 -2.71
C GLY A 57 -8.59 4.95 -1.25
N LEU A 58 -8.41 3.99 -0.35
CA LEU A 58 -8.02 4.31 1.03
C LEU A 58 -6.57 4.81 1.07
N ILE A 59 -6.38 6.10 1.37
CA ILE A 59 -5.07 6.67 1.68
C ILE A 59 -4.68 6.23 3.10
N TYR A 60 -3.48 5.67 3.24
CA TYR A 60 -2.94 5.29 4.54
C TYR A 60 -2.34 6.52 5.23
N THR A 61 -2.55 6.63 6.54
CA THR A 61 -2.01 7.72 7.36
C THR A 61 -1.34 7.16 8.60
N SER A 62 -0.24 7.78 9.04
CA SER A 62 0.53 7.35 10.21
C SER A 62 -0.31 7.25 11.48
N GLU A 63 -1.32 8.11 11.62
CA GLU A 63 -2.26 8.12 12.74
C GLU A 63 -3.10 6.83 12.82
N ARG A 64 -3.53 6.29 11.68
CA ARG A 64 -4.41 5.11 11.63
C ARG A 64 -3.64 3.80 11.56
N MET A 65 -2.35 3.84 11.20
CA MET A 65 -1.52 2.65 11.03
C MET A 65 -1.44 1.75 12.27
N PRO A 66 -1.23 2.26 13.51
CA PRO A 66 -1.16 1.41 14.69
C PRO A 66 -2.43 0.57 14.88
N PHE A 67 -3.60 1.18 14.72
CA PHE A 67 -4.89 0.50 14.82
C PHE A 67 -5.06 -0.57 13.73
N MET A 68 -4.70 -0.24 12.48
CA MET A 68 -4.77 -1.20 11.37
C MET A 68 -3.86 -2.41 11.64
N LEU A 69 -2.62 -2.18 12.08
CA LEU A 69 -1.69 -3.27 12.40
C LEU A 69 -2.17 -4.13 13.57
N GLU A 70 -2.81 -3.53 14.58
CA GLU A 70 -3.44 -4.26 15.66
C GLU A 70 -4.61 -5.13 15.16
N GLN A 71 -5.50 -4.58 14.33
CA GLN A 71 -6.58 -5.34 13.70
C GLN A 71 -6.04 -6.52 12.88
N ARG A 72 -4.96 -6.32 12.12
CA ARG A 72 -4.28 -7.40 11.38
C ARG A 72 -3.82 -8.50 12.34
N ASN A 73 -3.21 -8.13 13.45
CA ASN A 73 -2.70 -9.08 14.45
C ASN A 73 -3.84 -9.87 15.11
N LEU A 74 -4.95 -9.21 15.44
CA LEU A 74 -6.15 -9.86 15.96
C LEU A 74 -6.72 -10.88 14.97
N LEU A 75 -6.88 -10.49 13.70
CA LEU A 75 -7.36 -11.38 12.64
C LEU A 75 -6.40 -12.55 12.39
N ALA A 76 -5.09 -12.32 12.46
CA ALA A 76 -4.08 -13.37 12.33
C ALA A 76 -4.14 -14.36 13.50
N ARG A 77 -4.34 -13.87 14.74
CA ARG A 77 -4.59 -14.73 15.92
C ARG A 77 -5.84 -15.58 15.73
N HIS A 78 -6.94 -14.97 15.28
CA HIS A 78 -8.20 -15.68 15.02
C HIS A 78 -8.02 -16.80 14.00
N ARG A 79 -7.32 -16.54 12.88
CA ARG A 79 -7.02 -17.56 11.87
C ARG A 79 -6.15 -18.70 12.40
N ARG A 80 -5.13 -18.40 13.21
CA ARG A 80 -4.30 -19.44 13.85
C ARG A 80 -5.09 -20.32 14.82
N GLY A 81 -6.15 -19.79 15.42
CA GLY A 81 -7.11 -20.55 16.23
C GLY A 81 -8.13 -21.37 15.42
N GLY A 82 -7.98 -21.50 14.10
CA GLY A 82 -8.91 -22.21 13.22
C GLY A 82 -10.08 -21.37 12.69
N GLY A 83 -10.15 -20.09 13.07
CA GLY A 83 -11.16 -19.15 12.59
C GLY A 83 -11.02 -18.84 11.10
N ARG A 84 -12.15 -18.62 10.41
CA ARG A 84 -12.18 -18.27 8.99
C ARG A 84 -12.53 -16.79 8.83
N THR A 85 -11.74 -16.07 8.03
CA THR A 85 -12.05 -14.69 7.63
C THR A 85 -12.46 -14.65 6.17
N LYS A 86 -13.40 -13.78 5.81
CA LYS A 86 -13.69 -13.50 4.39
C LYS A 86 -12.49 -12.78 3.76
N GLY A 87 -12.27 -13.04 2.48
CA GLY A 87 -11.33 -12.27 1.68
C GLY A 87 -11.86 -10.86 1.40
N PRO A 88 -11.04 -10.00 0.75
CA PRO A 88 -11.52 -8.72 0.24
C PRO A 88 -12.77 -8.89 -0.61
N ALA A 89 -13.68 -7.92 -0.52
CA ALA A 89 -14.83 -7.88 -1.41
C ALA A 89 -14.39 -7.74 -2.88
N ALA A 90 -15.27 -8.14 -3.80
CA ALA A 90 -15.06 -7.87 -5.21
C ALA A 90 -14.97 -6.34 -5.44
N ARG A 91 -14.07 -5.95 -6.34
CA ARG A 91 -13.86 -4.54 -6.71
C ARG A 91 -15.11 -3.99 -7.40
N THR A 92 -15.47 -2.75 -7.07
CA THR A 92 -16.64 -2.06 -7.60
C THR A 92 -16.25 -0.79 -8.37
N THR A 93 -17.14 -0.28 -9.22
CA THR A 93 -16.93 1.02 -9.90
C THR A 93 -16.72 2.16 -8.90
N ALA A 94 -17.40 2.12 -7.76
CA ALA A 94 -17.21 3.11 -6.70
C ALA A 94 -15.81 3.03 -6.06
N ASP A 95 -15.17 1.85 -6.03
CA ASP A 95 -13.76 1.73 -5.64
C ASP A 95 -12.83 2.39 -6.65
N ASP A 96 -13.15 2.28 -7.94
CA ASP A 96 -12.36 2.91 -9.03
C ASP A 96 -12.44 4.44 -8.97
N GLU A 97 -13.65 4.98 -8.78
CA GLU A 97 -13.86 6.42 -8.63
C GLU A 97 -13.15 6.97 -7.40
N ARG A 98 -13.28 6.30 -6.25
CA ARG A 98 -12.56 6.68 -5.02
C ARG A 98 -11.04 6.61 -5.22
N PHE A 99 -10.55 5.55 -5.85
CA PHE A 99 -9.13 5.39 -6.13
C PHE A 99 -8.63 6.52 -7.03
N GLN A 100 -9.32 6.82 -8.12
CA GLN A 100 -8.93 7.89 -9.03
C GLN A 100 -8.87 9.24 -8.31
N GLN A 101 -9.92 9.60 -7.56
CA GLN A 101 -9.96 10.87 -6.82
C GLN A 101 -8.82 10.98 -5.80
N ALA A 102 -8.64 9.95 -4.98
CA ALA A 102 -7.60 9.91 -3.96
C ALA A 102 -6.18 9.90 -4.57
N PHE A 103 -5.97 9.16 -5.65
CA PHE A 103 -4.67 9.09 -6.32
C PHE A 103 -4.30 10.42 -6.97
N MET A 104 -5.27 11.09 -7.62
CA MET A 104 -5.06 12.44 -8.17
C MET A 104 -4.71 13.47 -7.09
N HIS A 105 -5.34 13.38 -5.92
CA HIS A 105 -5.00 14.22 -4.77
C HIS A 105 -3.53 14.03 -4.34
N LEU A 106 -3.09 12.78 -4.18
CA LEU A 106 -1.70 12.48 -3.80
C LEU A 106 -0.70 13.00 -4.86
N LEU A 107 -1.02 12.84 -6.16
CA LEU A 107 -0.17 13.37 -7.23
C LEU A 107 -0.03 14.89 -7.18
N GLN A 108 -1.11 15.60 -6.83
CA GLN A 108 -1.08 17.06 -6.67
C GLN A 108 -0.25 17.49 -5.47
N GLU A 109 -0.25 16.74 -4.37
CA GLU A 109 0.58 17.02 -3.20
C GLU A 109 2.06 16.73 -3.48
N ALA A 110 2.37 15.60 -4.11
CA ALA A 110 3.74 15.21 -4.44
C ALA A 110 4.40 16.15 -5.47
N GLY A 111 3.60 16.84 -6.30
CA GLY A 111 4.08 17.81 -7.28
C GLY A 111 4.31 19.22 -6.75
N LYS A 112 4.03 19.50 -5.46
CA LYS A 112 4.37 20.79 -4.85
C LYS A 112 5.84 20.76 -4.43
N GLU A 113 6.63 21.71 -4.95
CA GLU A 113 7.95 21.97 -4.41
C GLU A 113 7.81 22.36 -2.93
N PRO A 114 8.74 21.94 -2.05
CA PRO A 114 8.70 22.36 -0.66
C PRO A 114 8.81 23.89 -0.61
N GLU A 115 7.84 24.54 0.03
CA GLU A 115 7.95 25.98 0.36
C GLU A 115 9.15 26.16 1.29
N GLU A 116 10.18 26.88 0.81
CA GLU A 116 11.35 27.34 1.59
C GLU A 116 10.97 28.39 2.63
#